data_AF-B0DWX3-F1
#
_entry.id   AF-B0DWX3-F1
#
_cell.length_a   1.000
_cell.length_b   1.000
_cell.length_c   1.000
_cell.angle_alpha   90.00
_cell.angle_beta   90.00
_cell.angle_gamma   90.00
#
_symmetry.space_group_name_H-M   'P 1'
#
loop_
_entity.id
_entity.type
_entity.pdbx_description
1 polymer ?
#
loop_
_entity_poly.entity_id
_entity_poly.type
_entity_poly.pdbx_seq_one_letter_code
_entity_poly.pdbx_strand_id
1 'polypeptide(L)'
;MPNQSFVDIMIMVKNAYFCVAKCKVDNLKGGLHLFQLGTDCLEGFFGLIRMAIGTDTNVDIMQLGSHASGLVEVAVILVLHPEWDQSPHRLGLKMITKDITMEINSKFDHINPASWHGSASVESINLHMAWILGEHAAINLIPEVEQVFDDAVQ
;
A
#
# COMPACT_ATOMS: atom_id res chain seq x y z
N MET A 1 17.39 3.91 -14.12
CA MET A 1 16.01 3.39 -14.09
C MET A 1 15.33 3.66 -15.42
N PRO A 2 14.39 2.81 -15.87
CA PRO A 2 13.50 3.16 -16.97
C PRO A 2 12.72 4.45 -16.64
N ASN A 3 12.52 5.33 -17.62
CA ASN A 3 11.85 6.63 -17.41
C ASN A 3 10.47 6.50 -16.74
N GLN A 4 9.73 5.44 -17.08
CA GLN A 4 8.40 5.18 -16.53
C GLN A 4 8.44 4.98 -15.01
N SER A 5 9.29 4.07 -14.53
CA SER A 5 9.39 3.77 -13.10
C SER A 5 9.86 4.98 -12.28
N PHE A 6 10.70 5.82 -12.86
CA PHE A 6 11.12 7.06 -12.22
C PHE A 6 9.95 8.04 -12.04
N VAL A 7 9.16 8.26 -13.09
CA VAL A 7 7.95 9.10 -13.04
C VAL A 7 6.92 8.54 -12.06
N ASP A 8 6.71 7.22 -12.05
CA ASP A 8 5.77 6.57 -11.14
C ASP A 8 6.16 6.79 -9.67
N ILE A 9 7.46 6.70 -9.33
CA ILE A 9 7.98 7.00 -7.99
C ILE A 9 7.75 8.47 -7.64
N MET A 10 8.04 9.41 -8.55
CA MET A 10 7.80 10.83 -8.31
C MET A 10 6.32 11.12 -8.03
N ILE A 11 5.41 10.49 -8.78
CA ILE A 11 3.96 10.62 -8.59
C ILE A 11 3.55 10.00 -7.25
N MET A 12 4.08 8.84 -6.88
CA MET A 12 3.82 8.19 -5.59
C MET A 12 4.21 9.10 -4.43
N VAL A 13 5.41 9.70 -4.46
CA VAL A 13 5.88 10.63 -3.42
C VAL A 13 4.97 11.86 -3.35
N LYS A 14 4.64 12.47 -4.50
CA LYS A 14 3.74 13.63 -4.54
C LYS A 14 2.36 13.31 -3.96
N ASN A 15 1.79 12.16 -4.32
CA ASN A 15 0.49 11.72 -3.82
C ASN A 15 0.52 11.49 -2.31
N ALA A 16 1.58 10.91 -1.76
CA ALA A 16 1.74 10.74 -0.32
C ALA A 16 1.69 12.08 0.43
N TYR A 17 2.44 13.09 -0.04
CA TYR A 17 2.43 14.43 0.55
C TYR A 17 1.06 15.09 0.47
N PHE A 18 0.42 15.01 -0.71
CA PHE A 18 -0.91 15.58 -0.92
C PHE A 18 -1.97 14.93 -0.02
N CYS A 19 -1.97 13.58 0.08
CA CYS A 19 -2.90 12.85 0.92
C CYS A 19 -2.73 13.16 2.41
N VAL A 20 -1.49 13.26 2.91
CA VAL A 20 -1.24 13.68 4.30
C VAL A 20 -1.78 15.10 4.54
N ALA A 21 -1.49 16.04 3.64
CA ALA A 21 -1.97 17.41 3.75
C ALA A 21 -3.51 17.48 3.73
N LYS A 22 -4.14 16.73 2.83
CA LYS A 22 -5.61 16.62 2.75
C LYS A 22 -6.20 16.04 4.03
N CYS A 23 -5.65 14.92 4.53
CA CYS A 23 -6.11 14.30 5.77
C CYS A 23 -6.00 15.25 6.96
N LYS A 24 -4.96 16.09 7.04
CA LYS A 24 -4.85 17.11 8.08
C LYS A 24 -5.94 18.17 8.02
N VAL A 25 -6.39 18.54 6.83
CA VAL A 25 -7.48 19.51 6.65
C VAL A 25 -8.83 18.85 6.98
N ASP A 26 -9.04 17.61 6.55
CA ASP A 26 -10.31 16.90 6.72
C ASP A 26 -10.51 16.42 8.17
N ASN A 27 -9.49 15.78 8.77
CA ASN A 27 -9.52 15.27 10.15
C ASN A 27 -8.11 15.13 10.73
N LEU A 28 -7.71 16.09 11.57
CA LEU A 28 -6.40 16.10 12.24
C LEU A 28 -6.08 14.81 13.02
N LYS A 29 -7.09 14.17 13.63
CA LYS A 29 -6.93 12.94 14.40
C LYS A 29 -7.04 11.66 13.54
N GLY A 30 -7.22 11.82 12.23
CA GLY A 30 -7.33 10.71 11.30
C GLY A 30 -6.02 9.92 11.21
N GLY A 31 -6.16 8.59 11.07
CA GLY A 31 -5.04 7.72 10.71
C GLY A 31 -4.87 7.66 9.19
N LEU A 32 -3.63 7.77 8.70
CA LEU A 32 -3.29 7.52 7.31
C LEU A 32 -2.19 6.47 7.22
N HIS A 33 -2.44 5.39 6.50
CA HIS A 33 -1.44 4.37 6.21
C HIS A 33 -0.95 4.53 4.78
N LEU A 34 0.36 4.75 4.59
CA LEU A 34 0.94 4.96 3.26
C LEU A 34 0.73 3.77 2.31
N PHE A 35 0.75 2.54 2.84
CA PHE A 35 0.50 1.33 2.04
C PHE A 35 -0.95 1.25 1.51
N GLN A 36 -1.90 1.98 2.10
CA GLN A 36 -3.27 2.06 1.58
C GLN A 36 -3.42 3.03 0.39
N LEU A 37 -2.40 3.83 0.08
CA LEU A 37 -2.39 4.69 -1.11
C LEU A 37 -2.10 3.91 -2.40
N GLY A 38 -1.68 2.65 -2.28
CA GLY A 38 -1.43 1.76 -3.40
C GLY A 38 -2.70 1.09 -3.96
N THR A 39 -2.49 0.16 -4.89
CA THR A 39 -3.56 -0.61 -5.55
C THR A 39 -3.86 -1.94 -4.88
N ASP A 40 -3.12 -2.33 -3.83
CA ASP A 40 -3.23 -3.64 -3.17
C ASP A 40 -4.66 -4.01 -2.77
N CYS A 41 -5.43 -3.06 -2.22
CA CYS A 41 -6.83 -3.30 -1.86
C CYS A 41 -7.69 -3.60 -3.10
N LEU A 42 -7.43 -2.90 -4.21
CA LEU A 42 -8.15 -3.10 -5.47
C LEU A 42 -7.74 -4.42 -6.14
N GLU A 43 -6.46 -4.77 -6.09
CA GLU A 43 -5.93 -6.04 -6.58
C GLU A 43 -6.51 -7.23 -5.80
N GLY A 44 -6.59 -7.11 -4.48
CA GLY A 44 -7.27 -8.08 -3.62
C GLY A 44 -8.74 -8.25 -4.00
N PHE A 45 -9.45 -7.15 -4.25
CA PHE A 45 -10.83 -7.18 -4.71
C PHE A 45 -10.99 -7.84 -6.09
N PHE A 46 -10.12 -7.53 -7.05
CA PHE A 46 -10.10 -8.23 -8.33
C PHE A 46 -9.77 -9.72 -8.20
N GLY A 47 -8.91 -10.08 -7.24
CA GLY A 47 -8.66 -11.48 -6.88
C GLY A 47 -9.95 -12.18 -6.44
N LEU A 48 -10.72 -11.57 -5.54
CA LEU A 48 -12.01 -12.09 -5.09
C LEU A 48 -13.01 -12.24 -6.25
N ILE A 49 -13.09 -11.26 -7.15
CA ILE A 49 -13.96 -11.32 -8.33
C ILE A 49 -13.62 -12.53 -9.21
N ARG A 50 -12.33 -12.76 -9.47
CA ARG A 50 -11.87 -13.91 -10.28
C ARG A 50 -12.12 -15.26 -9.60
N MET A 51 -12.21 -15.28 -8.27
CA MET A 51 -12.46 -16.50 -7.49
C MET A 51 -13.95 -16.75 -7.21
N ALA A 52 -14.81 -15.74 -7.35
CA ALA A 52 -16.23 -15.82 -7.01
C ALA A 52 -16.97 -16.91 -7.81
N ILE A 53 -16.62 -17.07 -9.09
CA ILE A 53 -17.15 -18.13 -9.95
C ILE A 53 -15.94 -18.90 -10.46
N GLY A 54 -15.53 -19.95 -9.73
CA GLY A 54 -14.29 -20.69 -9.99
C GLY A 54 -14.14 -21.30 -11.40
N THR A 55 -15.18 -21.23 -12.24
CA THR A 55 -15.17 -21.66 -13.64
C THR A 55 -14.92 -20.52 -14.64
N ASP A 56 -15.23 -19.27 -14.27
CA ASP A 56 -15.16 -18.11 -15.17
C ASP A 56 -14.29 -17.00 -14.56
N THR A 57 -12.99 -17.09 -14.83
CA THR A 57 -12.00 -16.12 -14.31
C THR A 57 -11.99 -14.81 -15.09
N ASN A 58 -12.61 -14.75 -16.28
CA ASN A 58 -12.57 -13.58 -17.18
C ASN A 58 -13.97 -13.05 -17.39
N VAL A 59 -14.46 -12.32 -16.38
CA VAL A 59 -15.80 -11.73 -16.38
C VAL A 59 -15.95 -10.64 -17.44
N ASP A 60 -17.10 -10.61 -18.11
CA ASP A 60 -17.54 -9.45 -18.89
C ASP A 60 -17.89 -8.26 -17.97
N ILE A 61 -18.13 -7.08 -18.55
CA ILE A 61 -18.39 -5.87 -17.77
C ILE A 61 -19.69 -5.93 -16.95
N MET A 62 -20.72 -6.66 -17.40
CA MET A 62 -21.97 -6.81 -16.67
C MET A 62 -21.82 -7.81 -15.51
N GLN A 63 -21.11 -8.91 -15.75
CA GLN A 63 -20.73 -9.89 -14.74
C GLN A 63 -19.83 -9.25 -13.69
N LEU A 64 -18.87 -8.40 -14.11
CA LEU A 64 -18.02 -7.63 -13.20
C LEU A 64 -18.86 -6.79 -12.23
N GLY A 65 -19.83 -6.02 -12.75
CA GLY A 65 -20.72 -5.21 -11.91
C GLY A 65 -21.55 -6.05 -10.95
N SER A 66 -22.11 -7.16 -11.44
CA SER A 66 -22.95 -8.06 -10.64
C SER A 66 -22.16 -8.72 -9.51
N HIS A 67 -20.95 -9.24 -9.82
CA HIS A 67 -20.09 -9.88 -8.82
C HIS A 67 -19.52 -8.86 -7.84
N ALA A 68 -19.14 -7.67 -8.31
CA ALA A 68 -18.68 -6.61 -7.44
C ALA A 68 -19.75 -6.22 -6.40
N SER A 69 -21.01 -6.07 -6.83
CA SER A 69 -22.12 -5.78 -5.92
C SER A 69 -22.29 -6.88 -4.87
N GLY A 70 -22.34 -8.15 -5.30
CA GLY A 70 -22.48 -9.27 -4.38
C GLY A 70 -21.30 -9.41 -3.41
N LEU A 71 -20.07 -9.19 -3.86
CA LEU A 71 -18.89 -9.23 -3.00
C LEU A 71 -18.84 -8.09 -2.00
N VAL A 72 -19.32 -6.89 -2.36
CA VAL A 72 -19.44 -5.77 -1.41
C VAL A 72 -20.46 -6.10 -0.33
N GLU A 73 -21.61 -6.68 -0.68
CA GLU A 73 -22.61 -7.14 0.29
C GLU A 73 -22.03 -8.20 1.25
N VAL A 74 -21.29 -9.18 0.70
CA VAL A 74 -20.58 -10.18 1.51
C VAL A 74 -19.55 -9.53 2.43
N ALA A 75 -18.78 -8.54 1.94
CA ALA A 75 -17.81 -7.82 2.76
C ALA A 75 -18.48 -7.08 3.93
N VAL A 76 -19.63 -6.45 3.70
CA VAL A 76 -20.42 -5.79 4.77
C VAL A 76 -20.89 -6.82 5.81
N ILE A 77 -21.38 -7.99 5.37
CA ILE A 77 -21.79 -9.07 6.28
C ILE A 77 -20.61 -9.56 7.12
N LEU A 78 -19.43 -9.76 6.52
CA LEU A 78 -18.23 -10.19 7.24
C LEU A 78 -17.72 -9.14 8.23
N VAL A 79 -17.90 -7.84 7.94
CA VAL A 79 -17.59 -6.77 8.90
C VAL A 79 -18.54 -6.80 10.10
N LEU A 80 -19.83 -7.13 9.89
CA LEU A 80 -20.81 -7.28 10.96
C LEU A 80 -20.62 -8.58 11.77
N HIS A 81 -20.10 -9.62 11.11
CA HIS A 81 -19.83 -10.94 11.68
C HIS A 81 -18.36 -11.35 11.49
N PRO A 82 -17.41 -10.73 12.22
CA PRO A 82 -15.98 -11.02 12.09
C PRO A 82 -15.64 -12.50 12.35
N GLU A 83 -16.48 -13.21 13.10
CA GLU A 83 -16.33 -14.64 13.39
C GLU A 83 -16.49 -15.54 12.15
N TRP A 84 -17.10 -15.04 11.07
CA TRP A 84 -17.27 -15.78 9.81
C TRP A 84 -16.13 -15.54 8.82
N ASP A 85 -15.30 -14.53 9.05
CA ASP A 85 -14.20 -14.19 8.16
C ASP A 85 -13.01 -15.13 8.39
N GLN A 86 -13.05 -16.26 7.69
CA GLN A 86 -11.88 -17.10 7.49
C GLN A 86 -11.05 -16.49 6.35
N SER A 87 -10.30 -15.44 6.67
CA SER A 87 -9.41 -14.76 5.72
C SER A 87 -8.63 -15.77 4.88
N PRO A 88 -8.38 -15.52 3.58
CA PRO A 88 -7.74 -16.50 2.69
C PRO A 88 -6.44 -17.03 3.30
N HIS A 89 -6.44 -18.31 3.71
CA HIS A 89 -5.25 -18.92 4.29
C HIS A 89 -4.23 -19.12 3.17
N ARG A 90 -3.23 -18.24 3.13
CA ARG A 90 -2.12 -18.41 2.20
C ARG A 90 -1.42 -19.71 2.52
N LEU A 91 -1.31 -20.57 1.51
CA LEU A 91 -0.56 -21.81 1.63
C LEU A 91 0.91 -21.44 1.92
N GLY A 92 1.38 -21.71 3.13
CA GLY A 92 2.76 -21.51 3.55
C GLY A 92 3.68 -22.49 2.84
N LEU A 93 3.97 -22.25 1.57
CA LEU A 93 4.93 -23.04 0.81
C LEU A 93 6.34 -22.71 1.32
N LYS A 94 6.94 -23.65 2.05
CA LYS A 94 8.36 -23.58 2.38
C LYS A 94 9.14 -23.64 1.07
N MET A 95 9.79 -22.54 0.71
CA MET A 95 10.66 -22.50 -0.46
C MET A 95 11.77 -23.53 -0.24
N ILE A 96 11.82 -24.59 -1.05
CA ILE A 96 12.94 -25.54 -1.04
C ILE A 96 14.06 -24.84 -1.81
N THR A 97 14.88 -24.07 -1.12
CA THR A 97 16.12 -23.52 -1.69
C THR A 97 17.26 -23.77 -0.74
N LYS A 98 18.41 -24.15 -1.32
CA LYS A 98 19.49 -24.88 -0.66
C LYS A 98 20.39 -24.01 0.24
N ASP A 99 20.17 -22.71 0.30
CA ASP A 99 20.98 -21.77 1.09
C ASP A 99 20.08 -20.90 1.97
N ILE A 100 19.98 -21.31 3.24
CA ILE A 100 19.21 -20.64 4.29
C ILE A 100 20.14 -19.65 4.99
N THR A 101 20.13 -18.40 4.57
CA THR A 101 20.56 -17.28 5.44
C THR A 101 19.68 -16.04 5.35
N MET A 102 18.70 -16.00 4.44
CA MET A 102 17.67 -14.97 4.44
C MET A 102 16.31 -15.64 4.30
N GLU A 103 15.60 -15.78 5.42
CA GLU A 103 14.14 -15.83 5.37
C GLU A 103 13.69 -14.49 4.78
N ILE A 104 13.52 -14.42 3.46
CA ILE A 104 12.73 -13.36 2.82
C ILE A 104 11.30 -13.64 3.27
N ASN A 105 10.99 -13.22 4.50
CA ASN A 105 9.73 -13.52 5.13
C ASN A 105 8.69 -12.67 4.40
N SER A 106 7.80 -13.32 3.66
CA SER A 106 6.62 -12.74 3.00
C SER A 106 5.69 -11.94 3.93
N LYS A 107 6.01 -11.89 5.24
CA LYS A 107 5.41 -11.04 6.26
C LYS A 107 5.49 -9.54 5.97
N PHE A 108 6.51 -9.07 5.24
CA PHE A 108 6.64 -7.63 4.96
C PHE A 108 5.79 -7.14 3.78
N ASP A 109 5.37 -8.05 2.89
CA ASP A 109 4.73 -7.69 1.62
C ASP A 109 3.21 -7.44 1.75
N HIS A 110 2.62 -7.71 2.92
CA HIS A 110 1.18 -7.58 3.16
C HIS A 110 0.89 -6.96 4.53
N ILE A 111 1.42 -5.76 4.76
CA ILE A 111 1.07 -4.96 5.93
C ILE A 111 -0.40 -4.53 5.77
N ASN A 112 -1.23 -4.87 6.75
CA ASN A 112 -2.62 -4.42 6.82
C ASN A 112 -2.76 -3.44 7.98
N PRO A 113 -3.82 -2.60 7.99
CA PRO A 113 -4.03 -1.66 9.09
C PRO A 113 -4.10 -2.34 10.46
N ALA A 114 -4.62 -3.57 10.52
CA ALA A 114 -4.73 -4.34 11.75
C ALA A 114 -3.38 -4.84 12.30
N SER A 115 -2.38 -5.08 11.45
CA SER A 115 -1.03 -5.50 11.85
C SER A 115 -0.09 -4.33 12.13
N TRP A 116 -0.53 -3.09 11.85
CA TRP A 116 0.23 -1.89 12.14
C TRP A 116 0.12 -1.53 13.62
N HIS A 117 1.25 -1.58 14.33
CA HIS A 117 1.32 -1.26 15.77
C HIS A 117 1.85 0.17 16.04
N GLY A 118 2.26 0.89 14.99
CA GLY A 118 2.77 2.26 15.11
C GLY A 118 1.65 3.31 15.14
N SER A 119 2.01 4.57 15.39
CA SER A 119 1.07 5.68 15.22
C SER A 119 0.89 6.00 13.74
N ALA A 120 -0.34 5.91 13.25
CA ALA A 120 -0.72 6.36 11.91
C ALA A 120 -1.29 7.79 11.90
N SER A 121 -1.26 8.50 13.03
CA SER A 121 -1.87 9.83 13.16
C SER A 121 -1.16 10.87 12.30
N VAL A 122 -1.93 11.65 11.54
CA VAL A 122 -1.39 12.74 10.72
C VAL A 122 -1.11 14.02 11.53
N GLU A 123 -1.61 14.11 12.76
CA GLU A 123 -1.49 15.30 13.62
C GLU A 123 -0.03 15.69 13.87
N SER A 124 0.81 14.70 14.21
CA SER A 124 2.21 14.91 14.57
C SER A 124 3.16 15.02 13.38
N ILE A 125 2.68 14.83 12.16
CA ILE A 125 3.53 14.81 10.97
C ILE A 125 3.85 16.23 10.55
N ASN A 126 5.11 16.58 10.30
CA ASN A 126 5.45 17.85 9.63
C ASN A 126 6.06 17.52 8.26
N LEU A 127 5.32 17.87 7.19
CA LEU A 127 5.71 17.54 5.81
C LEU A 127 7.04 18.20 5.41
N HIS A 128 7.28 19.44 5.86
CA HIS A 128 8.53 20.14 5.57
C HIS A 128 9.72 19.44 6.25
N MET A 129 9.58 19.06 7.52
CA MET A 129 10.61 18.31 8.23
C MET A 129 10.82 16.92 7.62
N ALA A 130 9.75 16.25 7.18
CA ALA A 130 9.86 14.96 6.51
C ALA A 130 10.69 15.03 5.22
N TRP A 131 10.55 16.12 4.46
CA TRP A 131 11.36 16.36 3.26
C TRP A 131 12.83 16.55 3.59
N ILE A 132 13.15 17.46 4.51
CA ILE A 132 14.53 17.76 4.94
C ILE A 132 15.22 16.51 5.52
N LEU A 133 14.50 15.72 6.32
CA LEU A 133 15.06 14.48 6.88
C LEU A 133 15.29 13.43 5.79
N GLY A 134 14.40 13.34 4.81
CA GLY A 134 14.56 12.47 3.65
C GLY A 134 15.76 12.86 2.78
N GLU A 135 15.94 14.16 2.55
CA GLU A 135 17.08 14.73 1.84
C GLU A 135 18.40 14.39 2.54
N HIS A 136 18.52 14.67 3.84
CA HIS A 136 19.72 14.30 4.60
C HIS A 136 19.99 12.79 4.58
N ALA A 137 18.96 11.96 4.69
CA ALA A 137 19.10 10.52 4.60
C ALA A 137 19.58 10.08 3.22
N ALA A 138 19.09 10.70 2.15
CA ALA A 138 19.52 10.44 0.78
C ALA A 138 20.99 10.85 0.56
N ILE A 139 21.40 12.03 1.02
CA ILE A 139 22.80 12.50 0.94
C ILE A 139 23.73 11.57 1.71
N ASN A 140 23.34 11.11 2.91
CA ASN A 140 24.13 10.15 3.68
C ASN A 140 24.32 8.81 2.96
N LEU A 141 23.32 8.36 2.20
CA LEU A 141 23.36 7.11 1.44
C LEU A 141 24.11 7.26 0.11
N ILE A 142 23.97 8.42 -0.55
CA ILE A 142 24.55 8.72 -1.85
C ILE A 142 25.08 10.17 -1.82
N PRO A 143 26.34 10.37 -1.39
CA PRO A 143 26.92 11.71 -1.22
C PRO A 143 26.96 12.55 -2.51
N GLU A 144 27.00 11.88 -3.67
CA GLU A 144 27.02 12.50 -5.00
C GLU A 144 25.74 13.31 -5.33
N VAL A 145 24.65 13.07 -4.59
CA VAL A 145 23.36 13.74 -4.81
C VAL A 145 23.33 15.14 -4.19
N GLU A 146 24.27 15.51 -3.31
CA GLU A 146 24.34 16.83 -2.68
C GLU A 146 24.32 17.98 -3.72
N GLN A 147 25.07 17.82 -4.81
CA GLN A 147 25.13 18.80 -5.91
C GLN A 147 23.76 19.02 -6.59
N VAL A 148 22.91 17.99 -6.63
CA VAL A 148 21.58 18.06 -7.26
C VAL A 148 20.61 18.90 -6.42
N PHE A 149 20.76 18.86 -5.09
CA PHE A 149 19.93 19.67 -4.19
C PHE A 149 20.38 21.13 -4.15
N ASP A 150 21.68 21.38 -4.22
CA ASP A 150 22.24 22.75 -4.27
C ASP A 150 21.78 23.51 -5.53
N ASP A 151 21.71 22.83 -6.67
CA ASP A 151 21.24 23.41 -7.94
C ASP A 151 19.73 23.71 -7.95
N ALA A 152 18.94 23.04 -7.10
CA ALA A 152 17.48 23.20 -7.05
C ALA A 152 17.01 24.39 -6.18
N VAL A 153 17.90 24.99 -5.39
CA VAL A 153 17.62 26.12 -4.48
C VAL A 153 17.92 27.50 -5.12
N GLN A 154 18.58 27.53 -6.29
CA GLN A 154 18.78 28.73 -7.11
C GLN A 154 17.57 29.08 -7.97
#